data_AF-A0A7K4NTY1-F1
#
_entry.id   AF-A0A7K4NTY1-F1
#
_cell.length_a   1.000
_cell.length_b   1.000
_cell.length_c   1.000
_cell.angle_alpha   90.00
_cell.angle_beta   90.00
_cell.angle_gamma   90.00
#
_symmetry.space_group_name_H-M   'P 1'
#
loop_
_entity.id
_entity.type
_entity.pdbx_description
1 polymer ?
#
loop_
_entity_poly.entity_id
_entity_poly.type
_entity_poly.pdbx_seq_one_letter_code
_entity_poly.pdbx_strand_id
1 'polypeptide(L)'
;MNESMRIREILDHGITKDKISILESLSQSSDQEIINKIITKLDDSEIEVRGEAFSSLFLNKNDISKFLIDALSSENKNIKAFSALVLANRGDVNAMPALELLAKDPNSMVGSCALGALEYLRANKTA
;
A
#
# COMPACT_ATOMS: atom_id res chain seq x y z
N MET A 1 3.01 28.05 -0.17
CA MET A 1 2.79 26.63 -0.53
C MET A 1 2.47 25.89 0.76
N ASN A 2 1.32 25.20 0.84
CA ASN A 2 1.02 24.42 2.04
C ASN A 2 1.91 23.17 2.08
N GLU A 3 2.17 22.64 3.27
CA GLU A 3 3.10 21.52 3.48
C GLU A 3 2.68 20.26 2.71
N SER A 4 1.37 19.96 2.70
CA SER A 4 0.80 18.83 1.96
C SER A 4 1.03 18.90 0.44
N MET A 5 0.92 20.10 -0.16
CA MET A 5 1.21 20.33 -1.58
C MET A 5 2.69 20.09 -1.88
N ARG A 6 3.59 20.55 -1.01
CA ARG A 6 5.04 20.30 -1.16
C ARG A 6 5.35 18.81 -1.10
N ILE A 7 4.75 18.08 -0.16
CA ILE A 7 4.91 16.63 -0.04
C ILE A 7 4.49 15.94 -1.34
N ARG A 8 3.32 16.29 -1.88
CA ARG A 8 2.82 15.70 -3.13
C ARG A 8 3.73 16.00 -4.32
N GLU A 9 4.21 17.24 -4.44
CA GLU A 9 5.15 17.61 -5.51
C GLU A 9 6.43 16.79 -5.45
N ILE A 10 6.99 16.56 -4.25
CA ILE A 10 8.18 15.71 -4.10
C ILE A 10 7.86 14.26 -4.48
N LEU A 11 6.72 13.72 -4.04
CA LEU A 11 6.32 12.34 -4.37
C LEU A 11 6.01 12.14 -5.87
N ASP A 12 5.62 13.19 -6.60
CA ASP A 12 5.35 13.10 -8.04
C ASP A 12 6.57 13.36 -8.90
N HIS A 13 7.36 14.37 -8.54
CA HIS A 13 8.39 14.94 -9.43
C HIS A 13 9.79 15.00 -8.79
N GLY A 14 9.92 14.66 -7.51
CA GLY A 14 11.21 14.59 -6.83
C GLY A 14 12.09 13.47 -7.38
N ILE A 15 13.39 13.58 -7.14
CA ILE A 15 14.32 12.49 -7.42
C ILE A 15 14.07 11.31 -6.46
N THR A 16 14.51 10.10 -6.84
CA THR A 16 14.36 8.86 -6.06
C THR A 16 14.68 9.05 -4.58
N LYS A 17 15.80 9.72 -4.29
CA LYS A 17 16.26 9.97 -2.91
C LYS A 17 15.28 10.84 -2.10
N ASP A 18 14.73 11.88 -2.71
CA ASP A 18 13.82 12.80 -2.03
C ASP A 18 12.46 12.13 -1.81
N LYS A 19 11.99 11.34 -2.79
CA LYS A 19 10.78 10.53 -2.65
C LYS A 19 10.91 9.56 -1.47
N ILE A 20 12.02 8.81 -1.39
CA ILE A 20 12.28 7.86 -0.30
C ILE A 20 12.30 8.58 1.06
N SER A 21 13.07 9.67 1.18
CA SER A 21 13.16 10.42 2.43
C SER A 21 11.81 10.97 2.89
N ILE A 22 10.97 11.43 1.96
CA ILE A 22 9.62 11.88 2.28
C ILE A 22 8.75 10.68 2.71
N LEU A 23 8.75 9.57 1.97
CA LEU A 23 7.96 8.38 2.33
C LEU A 23 8.30 7.84 3.73
N GLU A 24 9.58 7.79 4.08
CA GLU A 24 10.06 7.39 5.40
C GLU A 24 9.49 8.29 6.50
N SER A 25 9.54 9.61 6.29
CA SER A 25 9.02 10.61 7.24
C SER A 25 7.50 10.56 7.44
N LEU A 26 6.77 10.01 6.46
CA LEU A 26 5.31 9.91 6.48
C LEU A 26 4.78 8.58 7.01
N SER A 27 5.66 7.70 7.49
CA SER A 27 5.30 6.35 7.95
C SER A 27 4.26 6.31 9.07
N GLN A 28 4.04 7.40 9.82
CA GLN A 28 3.01 7.50 10.86
C GLN A 28 1.90 8.51 10.53
N SER A 29 1.78 8.95 9.27
CA SER A 29 0.72 9.86 8.85
C SER A 29 -0.67 9.24 9.10
N SER A 30 -1.62 10.05 9.58
CA SER A 30 -3.04 9.73 9.62
C SER A 30 -3.85 10.57 8.64
N ASP A 31 -3.19 11.42 7.84
CA ASP A 31 -3.85 12.28 6.86
C ASP A 31 -4.26 11.46 5.64
N GLN A 32 -5.56 11.49 5.32
CA GLN A 32 -6.14 10.70 4.24
C GLN A 32 -5.53 11.02 2.86
N GLU A 33 -5.27 12.29 2.54
CA GLU A 33 -4.68 12.66 1.26
C GLU A 33 -3.25 12.13 1.16
N ILE A 34 -2.50 12.19 2.26
CA ILE A 34 -1.15 11.65 2.34
C ILE A 34 -1.14 10.14 2.22
N ILE A 35 -2.01 9.41 2.94
CA ILE A 35 -2.09 7.95 2.82
C ILE A 35 -2.40 7.53 1.39
N ASN A 36 -3.40 8.14 0.76
CA ASN A 36 -3.72 7.87 -0.64
C ASN A 36 -2.54 8.19 -1.56
N LYS A 37 -1.77 9.24 -1.25
CA LYS A 37 -0.57 9.57 -2.02
C LYS A 37 0.51 8.49 -1.89
N ILE A 38 0.77 8.01 -0.68
CA ILE A 38 1.72 6.90 -0.45
C ILE A 38 1.27 5.65 -1.22
N ILE A 39 -0.03 5.33 -1.22
CA ILE A 39 -0.58 4.19 -1.98
C ILE A 39 -0.27 4.31 -3.48
N THR A 40 -0.36 5.50 -4.08
CA THR A 40 0.00 5.68 -5.50
C THR A 40 1.49 5.42 -5.79
N LYS A 41 2.36 5.53 -4.80
CA LYS A 41 3.80 5.24 -4.94
C LYS A 41 4.13 3.75 -4.93
N LEU A 42 3.16 2.88 -4.65
CA LEU A 42 3.29 1.43 -4.90
C LEU A 42 3.47 1.10 -6.40
N ASP A 43 3.18 2.05 -7.29
CA ASP A 43 3.43 1.97 -8.74
C ASP A 43 4.45 3.01 -9.24
N ASP A 44 5.33 3.51 -8.38
CA ASP A 44 6.39 4.41 -8.85
C ASP A 44 7.33 3.69 -9.84
N SER A 45 7.96 4.43 -10.77
CA SER A 45 8.86 3.85 -11.78
C SER A 45 10.07 3.18 -11.14
N GLU A 46 10.57 3.77 -10.05
CA GLU A 46 11.75 3.30 -9.34
C GLU A 46 11.38 2.22 -8.33
N ILE A 47 12.11 1.10 -8.36
CA ILE A 47 11.82 -0.04 -7.49
C ILE A 47 12.04 0.29 -6.01
N GLU A 48 13.01 1.13 -5.70
CA GLU A 48 13.32 1.58 -4.35
C GLU A 48 12.18 2.42 -3.78
N VAL A 49 11.53 3.25 -4.60
CA VAL A 49 10.39 4.09 -4.16
C VAL A 49 9.18 3.21 -3.87
N ARG A 50 8.93 2.16 -4.68
CA ARG A 50 7.86 1.19 -4.40
C ARG A 50 8.09 0.47 -3.08
N GLY A 51 9.34 0.05 -2.83
CA GLY A 51 9.73 -0.59 -1.57
C GLY A 51 9.53 0.33 -0.36
N GLU A 52 9.92 1.59 -0.46
CA GLU A 52 9.72 2.55 0.62
C GLU A 52 8.25 2.87 0.86
N ALA A 53 7.44 2.99 -0.20
CA ALA A 53 6.00 3.19 -0.07
C ALA A 53 5.34 2.01 0.65
N PHE A 54 5.75 0.77 0.31
CA PHE A 54 5.32 -0.43 1.02
C PHE A 54 5.70 -0.37 2.50
N SER A 55 6.97 -0.10 2.81
CA SER A 55 7.48 0.00 4.19
C SER A 55 6.72 1.05 4.99
N SER A 56 6.49 2.23 4.42
CA SER A 56 5.75 3.33 5.04
C SER A 56 4.33 2.92 5.42
N LEU A 57 3.59 2.26 4.51
CA LEU A 57 2.24 1.76 4.79
C LEU A 57 2.22 0.59 5.79
N PHE A 58 3.19 -0.31 5.71
CA PHE A 58 3.31 -1.44 6.63
C PHE A 58 3.60 -0.99 8.06
N LEU A 59 4.55 -0.05 8.24
CA LEU A 59 4.97 0.44 9.56
C LEU A 59 3.96 1.41 10.20
N ASN A 60 2.97 1.88 9.45
CA ASN A 60 1.98 2.83 9.94
C ASN A 60 1.08 2.22 11.03
N LYS A 61 1.09 2.79 12.23
CA LYS A 61 0.31 2.24 13.35
C LYS A 61 -1.13 2.73 13.42
N ASN A 62 -1.54 3.61 12.51
CA ASN A 62 -2.92 4.10 12.43
C ASN A 62 -3.83 3.07 11.74
N ASP A 63 -5.14 3.23 11.93
CA ASP A 63 -6.15 2.49 11.19
C ASP A 63 -6.27 3.08 9.77
N ILE A 64 -5.50 2.50 8.85
CA ILE A 64 -5.50 2.85 7.42
C ILE A 64 -6.06 1.71 6.55
N SER A 65 -6.59 0.66 7.17
CA SER A 65 -7.01 -0.57 6.48
C SER A 65 -8.09 -0.29 5.44
N LYS A 66 -8.99 0.66 5.72
CA LYS A 66 -10.01 1.09 4.75
C LYS A 66 -9.40 1.60 3.43
N PHE A 67 -8.39 2.45 3.50
CA PHE A 67 -7.75 3.01 2.30
C PHE A 67 -7.03 1.93 1.49
N LEU A 68 -6.39 0.97 2.17
CA LEU A 68 -5.73 -0.16 1.56
C LEU A 68 -6.72 -1.15 0.92
N ILE A 69 -7.88 -1.39 1.56
CA ILE A 69 -8.97 -2.20 1.00
C ILE A 69 -9.53 -1.54 -0.26
N ASP A 70 -9.77 -0.23 -0.23
CA ASP A 70 -10.25 0.52 -1.39
C ASP A 70 -9.23 0.42 -2.56
N ALA A 71 -7.93 0.45 -2.25
CA ALA A 71 -6.85 0.31 -3.23
C ALA A 71 -6.79 -1.06 -3.94
N LEU A 72 -7.41 -2.11 -3.38
CA LEU A 72 -7.53 -3.42 -4.06
C LEU A 72 -8.38 -3.35 -5.33
N SER A 73 -9.24 -2.33 -5.46
CA SER A 73 -10.06 -2.09 -6.66
C SER A 73 -9.36 -1.21 -7.71
N SER A 74 -8.08 -0.86 -7.51
CA SER A 74 -7.30 -0.09 -8.46
C SER A 74 -7.19 -0.80 -9.83
N GLU A 75 -7.26 -0.03 -10.92
CA GLU A 75 -6.94 -0.54 -12.26
C GLU A 75 -5.45 -0.89 -12.40
N ASN A 76 -4.60 -0.25 -11.60
CA ASN A 76 -3.16 -0.49 -11.60
C ASN A 76 -2.81 -1.78 -10.85
N LYS A 77 -2.19 -2.73 -11.56
CA LYS A 77 -1.79 -4.05 -11.04
C LYS A 77 -0.85 -3.98 -9.82
N ASN A 78 0.09 -3.03 -9.79
CA ASN A 78 1.06 -2.94 -8.71
C ASN A 78 0.40 -2.41 -7.44
N ILE A 79 -0.44 -1.37 -7.57
CA ILE A 79 -1.20 -0.82 -6.44
C ILE A 79 -2.05 -1.92 -5.78
N LYS A 80 -2.87 -2.64 -6.54
CA LYS A 80 -3.75 -3.68 -5.94
C LYS A 80 -2.97 -4.87 -5.39
N ALA A 81 -1.92 -5.34 -6.07
CA ALA A 81 -1.12 -6.46 -5.60
C ALA A 81 -0.34 -6.12 -4.33
N PHE A 82 0.34 -4.97 -4.29
CA PHE A 82 1.12 -4.59 -3.12
C PHE A 82 0.22 -4.15 -1.97
N SER A 83 -0.94 -3.53 -2.21
CA SER A 83 -1.92 -3.26 -1.15
C SER A 83 -2.39 -4.56 -0.48
N ALA A 84 -2.61 -5.63 -1.25
CA ALA A 84 -2.94 -6.95 -0.70
C ALA A 84 -1.85 -7.47 0.24
N LEU A 85 -0.59 -7.35 -0.16
CA LEU A 85 0.55 -7.76 0.66
C LEU A 85 0.71 -6.88 1.89
N VAL A 86 0.51 -5.56 1.79
CA VAL A 86 0.55 -4.64 2.93
C VAL A 86 -0.52 -5.03 3.96
N LEU A 87 -1.76 -5.24 3.53
CA LEU A 87 -2.87 -5.67 4.41
C LEU A 87 -2.53 -6.97 5.15
N ALA A 88 -1.93 -7.95 4.46
CA ALA A 88 -1.50 -9.18 5.08
C ALA A 88 -0.43 -8.96 6.16
N ASN A 89 0.63 -8.21 5.83
CA ASN A 89 1.73 -7.95 6.76
C ASN A 89 1.30 -7.11 7.97
N ARG A 90 0.28 -6.25 7.81
CA ARG A 90 -0.33 -5.49 8.90
C ARG A 90 -1.25 -6.33 9.79
N GLY A 91 -1.68 -7.51 9.34
CA GLY A 91 -2.65 -8.33 10.05
C GLY A 91 -4.09 -7.83 9.90
N ASP A 92 -4.41 -7.11 8.82
CA ASP A 92 -5.71 -6.48 8.58
C ASP A 92 -6.76 -7.54 8.17
N VAL A 93 -7.20 -8.37 9.12
CA VAL A 93 -8.12 -9.50 8.90
C VAL A 93 -9.49 -9.08 8.35
N ASN A 94 -9.88 -7.82 8.52
CA ASN A 94 -11.10 -7.25 7.93
C ASN A 94 -11.04 -7.15 6.40
N ALA A 95 -9.84 -7.23 5.79
CA ALA A 95 -9.67 -7.20 4.34
C ALA A 95 -9.93 -8.54 3.64
N MET A 96 -10.07 -9.64 4.38
CA MET A 96 -10.22 -10.98 3.80
C MET A 96 -11.32 -11.07 2.72
N PRO A 97 -12.54 -10.51 2.88
CA PRO A 97 -13.57 -10.57 1.82
C PRO A 97 -13.13 -9.88 0.53
N ALA A 98 -12.43 -8.75 0.62
CA ALA A 98 -11.92 -8.04 -0.56
C ALA A 98 -10.77 -8.80 -1.23
N LEU A 99 -9.89 -9.43 -0.43
CA LEU A 99 -8.81 -10.29 -0.93
C LEU A 99 -9.35 -11.55 -1.64
N GLU A 100 -10.47 -12.13 -1.18
CA GLU A 100 -11.12 -13.27 -1.84
C GLU A 100 -11.68 -12.91 -3.23
N LEU A 101 -12.12 -11.66 -3.41
CA LEU A 101 -12.49 -11.15 -4.74
C LEU A 101 -11.24 -10.92 -5.59
N LEU A 102 -10.20 -10.29 -5.03
CA LEU A 102 -8.96 -9.98 -5.73
C LEU A 102 -8.19 -11.23 -6.17
N ALA A 103 -8.31 -12.35 -5.43
CA ALA A 103 -7.72 -13.64 -5.81
C ALA A 103 -8.20 -14.18 -7.17
N LYS A 104 -9.30 -13.65 -7.69
CA LYS A 104 -9.87 -13.99 -9.01
C LYS A 104 -9.45 -13.01 -10.10
N ASP A 105 -8.57 -12.05 -9.81
CA ASP A 105 -8.08 -11.09 -10.79
C ASP A 105 -7.40 -11.81 -11.97
N PRO A 106 -7.68 -11.42 -13.22
CA PRO A 106 -7.09 -12.07 -14.40
C PRO A 106 -5.57 -11.88 -14.49
N ASN A 107 -5.02 -10.88 -13.80
CA ASN A 107 -3.58 -10.72 -13.69
C ASN A 107 -3.01 -11.73 -12.68
N SER A 108 -2.18 -12.66 -13.17
CA SER A 108 -1.63 -13.74 -12.36
C SER A 108 -0.84 -13.26 -11.14
N MET A 109 -0.11 -12.16 -11.23
CA MET A 109 0.65 -11.59 -10.12
C MET A 109 -0.30 -11.08 -9.03
N VAL A 110 -1.35 -10.35 -9.42
CA VAL A 110 -2.36 -9.84 -8.49
C VAL A 110 -3.08 -10.98 -7.78
N GLY A 111 -3.58 -11.97 -8.53
CA GLY A 111 -4.25 -13.14 -7.94
C GLY A 111 -3.36 -13.90 -6.98
N SER A 112 -2.08 -14.10 -7.34
CA SER A 112 -1.10 -14.79 -6.48
C SER A 112 -0.81 -14.01 -5.18
N CYS A 113 -0.64 -12.68 -5.27
CA CYS A 113 -0.45 -11.84 -4.09
C CYS A 113 -1.68 -11.88 -3.17
N ALA A 114 -2.90 -11.83 -3.72
CA ALA A 114 -4.12 -11.91 -2.93
C ALA A 114 -4.30 -13.28 -2.24
N LEU A 115 -3.99 -14.38 -2.93
CA LEU A 115 -4.00 -15.72 -2.34
C LEU A 115 -2.98 -15.86 -1.22
N GLY A 116 -1.73 -15.44 -1.45
CA GLY A 116 -0.69 -15.45 -0.41
C GLY A 116 -1.06 -14.58 0.80
N ALA A 117 -1.67 -13.43 0.57
CA ALA A 117 -2.19 -12.56 1.62
C ALA A 117 -3.28 -13.26 2.45
N LEU A 118 -4.23 -13.95 1.81
CA LEU A 118 -5.28 -14.72 2.50
C LEU A 118 -4.71 -15.86 3.33
N GLU A 119 -3.78 -16.63 2.78
CA GLU A 119 -3.13 -17.74 3.48
C GLU A 119 -2.39 -17.25 4.72
N TYR A 120 -1.62 -16.17 4.58
CA TYR A 120 -0.90 -15.55 5.68
C TYR A 120 -1.85 -15.05 6.78
N LEU A 121 -2.92 -14.34 6.42
CA LEU A 121 -3.90 -13.84 7.40
C LEU A 121 -4.63 -15.00 8.10
N ARG A 122 -5.00 -16.07 7.37
CA ARG A 122 -5.65 -17.25 7.95
C ARG A 122 -4.73 -17.97 8.94
N ALA A 123 -3.44 -18.11 8.62
CA ALA A 123 -2.47 -18.74 9.49
C ALA A 123 -2.20 -17.94 10.78
N ASN A 124 -2.24 -16.60 10.70
CA ASN A 124 -1.93 -15.72 11.83
C ASN A 124 -3.17 -15.26 12.62
N LYS A 125 -4.39 -15.49 12.13
CA LYS A 125 -5.64 -15.20 12.87
C LYS A 125 -5.81 -16.10 14.11
N THR A 126 -5.14 -17.24 14.15
CA THR A 126 -5.26 -18.25 15.23
C THR A 126 -4.21 -18.12 16.34
N ALA A 127 -3.40 -17.06 16.34
CA ALA A 127 -2.38 -16.80 17.37
C ALA A 127 -2.90 -15.85 18.47
#